data_AF-A0AAD4W0A4-F1
#
_entry.id   AF-A0AAD4W0A4-F1
#
_cell.length_a   1.000
_cell.length_b   1.000
_cell.length_c   1.000
_cell.angle_alpha   90.00
_cell.angle_beta   90.00
_cell.angle_gamma   90.00
#
_symmetry.space_group_name_H-M   'P 1'
#
loop_
_entity.id
_entity.type
_entity.pdbx_description
1 polymer ?
#
loop_
_entity_poly.entity_id
_entity_poly.type
_entity_poly.pdbx_seq_one_letter_code
_entity_poly.pdbx_strand_id
1 'polypeptide(L)'
;MHQRILIISIILLLLLLLFEITMTKTPPMSPPDLPCKVRLLLSLLTIVINTVRRSNGTINRRLMSLFDLKASPSSKPNNRVKTSDVMVDPTRNLWFRLYVPAAAITTSTTSPSAKLPLIIYFHGGGFAFFSANSKPYDDLCKRLSAELPAVVVSVNYRLAPEHIYPSQYEDGFDVLKFIDQTTIDGFDLNNVDITRCFLAGDSAGGNLAHHVAVKASNHHEFGKMRVVGLIAIQPFFGGKERTESETRLSKGSALSLEQTDWYWKTFLPEGSDRDHAAANVFGQESKDVFGVNFPATIVFVGGFDLLQDWQRRYYEGLKKSGKEAYLIEYPNSFHGFYAFPELKEPSFLVKEVRDFIDKLCYAPSGISF
;
A
#
# COMPACT_ATOMS: atom_id res chain seq x y z
N MET A 1 -22.40 -61.25 -20.99
CA MET A 1 -22.07 -60.73 -19.64
C MET A 1 -20.73 -60.00 -19.62
N HIS A 2 -19.66 -60.56 -20.20
CA HIS A 2 -18.32 -59.94 -20.22
C HIS A 2 -18.21 -58.55 -20.87
N GLN A 3 -18.95 -58.27 -21.95
CA GLN A 3 -18.88 -56.99 -22.66
C GLN A 3 -19.48 -55.82 -21.86
N ARG A 4 -20.50 -56.07 -21.03
CA ARG A 4 -21.09 -55.05 -20.14
C ARG A 4 -20.17 -54.71 -18.96
N ILE A 5 -19.43 -55.70 -18.44
CA ILE A 5 -18.47 -55.50 -17.35
C ILE A 5 -17.29 -54.65 -17.83
N LEU A 6 -16.78 -54.91 -19.04
CA LEU A 6 -15.67 -54.15 -19.62
C LEU A 6 -16.03 -52.67 -19.85
N ILE A 7 -17.24 -52.38 -20.35
CA ILE A 7 -17.71 -51.00 -20.57
C ILE A 7 -17.89 -50.26 -19.23
N ILE A 8 -18.44 -50.93 -18.20
CA ILE A 8 -18.57 -50.34 -16.86
C ILE A 8 -17.19 -50.05 -16.26
N SER A 9 -16.22 -50.95 -16.41
CA SER A 9 -14.85 -50.74 -15.91
C SER A 9 -14.15 -49.58 -16.63
N ILE A 10 -14.33 -49.42 -17.94
CA ILE A 10 -13.75 -48.30 -18.70
C ILE A 10 -14.41 -46.97 -18.30
N ILE A 11 -15.72 -46.94 -18.09
CA ILE A 11 -16.44 -45.76 -17.60
C ILE A 11 -15.99 -45.40 -16.17
N LEU A 12 -15.80 -46.39 -15.30
CA LEU A 12 -15.28 -46.16 -13.94
C LEU A 12 -13.84 -45.62 -13.96
N LEU A 13 -12.99 -46.15 -14.84
CA LEU A 13 -11.61 -45.71 -15.00
C LEU A 13 -11.54 -44.29 -15.58
N LEU A 14 -12.40 -43.97 -16.56
CA LEU A 14 -12.54 -42.62 -17.10
C LEU A 14 -13.10 -41.63 -16.08
N LEU A 15 -14.04 -42.05 -15.22
CA LEU A 15 -14.54 -41.24 -14.11
C LEU A 15 -13.48 -41.05 -13.01
N LEU A 16 -12.63 -42.04 -12.74
CA LEU A 16 -11.50 -41.93 -11.82
C LEU A 16 -10.39 -41.03 -12.38
N LEU A 17 -10.09 -41.12 -13.68
CA LEU A 17 -9.16 -40.23 -14.37
C LEU A 17 -9.70 -38.80 -14.48
N LEU A 18 -11.01 -38.62 -14.72
CA LEU A 18 -11.66 -37.30 -14.65
C LEU A 18 -11.67 -36.76 -13.20
N PHE A 19 -11.79 -37.63 -12.19
CA PHE A 19 -11.70 -37.23 -10.78
C PHE A 19 -10.26 -36.82 -10.39
N GLU A 20 -9.23 -37.51 -10.90
CA GLU A 20 -7.83 -37.12 -10.72
C GLU A 20 -7.45 -35.86 -11.50
N ILE A 21 -8.01 -35.63 -12.70
CA ILE A 21 -7.77 -34.43 -13.51
C ILE A 21 -8.51 -33.19 -12.98
N THR A 22 -9.50 -33.35 -12.08
CA THR A 22 -10.24 -32.22 -11.47
C THR A 22 -9.85 -31.92 -10.02
N MET A 23 -8.75 -32.49 -9.51
CA MET A 23 -8.27 -32.27 -8.14
C MET A 23 -6.79 -31.86 -8.08
N THR A 24 -6.43 -30.77 -8.76
CA THR A 24 -5.45 -29.81 -8.20
C THR A 24 -6.18 -28.71 -7.44
N LYS A 25 -7.16 -29.08 -6.60
CA LYS A 25 -7.55 -28.23 -5.49
C LYS A 25 -6.51 -28.45 -4.42
N THR A 26 -5.53 -27.55 -4.35
CA THR A 26 -4.87 -27.29 -3.06
C THR A 26 -5.97 -27.25 -2.00
N PRO A 27 -5.87 -28.06 -0.94
CA PRO A 27 -6.85 -27.99 0.14
C PRO A 27 -6.94 -26.54 0.61
N PRO A 28 -8.13 -26.04 1.02
CA PRO A 28 -8.23 -24.69 1.54
C PRO A 28 -7.21 -24.55 2.66
N MET A 29 -6.23 -23.65 2.48
CA MET A 29 -5.27 -23.33 3.54
C MET A 29 -6.09 -23.01 4.79
N SER A 30 -5.78 -23.68 5.90
CA SER A 30 -6.34 -23.30 7.18
C SER A 30 -6.09 -21.81 7.38
N PRO A 31 -7.10 -21.01 7.76
CA PRO A 31 -6.89 -19.59 8.02
C PRO A 31 -5.74 -19.41 9.01
N PRO A 32 -4.98 -18.31 8.93
CA PRO A 32 -3.82 -18.11 9.78
C PRO A 32 -4.27 -18.16 11.25
N ASP A 33 -3.44 -18.75 12.11
CA ASP A 33 -3.71 -18.77 13.55
C ASP A 33 -3.48 -17.37 14.12
N LEU A 34 -4.57 -16.63 14.30
CA LEU A 34 -4.54 -15.24 14.72
C LEU A 34 -4.90 -15.08 16.20
N PRO A 35 -4.20 -14.22 16.95
CA PRO A 35 -4.59 -13.85 18.30
C PRO A 35 -6.06 -13.43 18.35
N CYS A 36 -6.78 -13.81 19.41
CA CYS A 36 -8.22 -13.53 19.54
C CYS A 36 -8.55 -12.05 19.36
N LYS A 37 -7.70 -11.16 19.92
CA LYS A 37 -7.82 -9.71 19.76
C LYS A 37 -7.75 -9.26 18.30
N VAL A 38 -6.83 -9.81 17.50
CA VAL A 38 -6.68 -9.50 16.07
C VAL A 38 -7.93 -9.96 15.31
N ARG A 39 -8.42 -11.18 15.57
CA ARG A 39 -9.65 -11.70 14.95
C ARG A 39 -10.86 -10.83 15.25
N LEU A 40 -11.03 -10.40 16.50
CA LEU A 40 -12.13 -9.53 16.91
C LEU A 40 -12.07 -8.17 16.22
N LEU A 41 -10.89 -7.54 16.20
CA LEU A 41 -10.69 -6.23 15.55
C LEU A 41 -10.92 -6.29 14.04
N LEU A 42 -10.42 -7.33 13.36
CA LEU A 42 -10.68 -7.56 11.93
C LEU A 42 -12.16 -7.78 11.63
N SER A 43 -12.84 -8.57 12.46
CA SER A 43 -14.27 -8.84 12.30
C SER A 43 -15.08 -7.55 12.48
N LEU A 44 -14.77 -6.76 13.51
CA LEU A 44 -15.41 -5.46 13.74
C LEU A 44 -15.17 -4.50 12.57
N LEU A 45 -13.92 -4.40 12.09
CA LEU A 45 -13.59 -3.54 10.95
C LEU A 45 -14.37 -3.96 9.70
N THR A 46 -14.45 -5.26 9.43
CA THR A 46 -15.21 -5.81 8.29
C THR A 46 -16.69 -5.47 8.40
N ILE A 47 -17.30 -5.66 9.57
CA ILE A 47 -18.71 -5.31 9.82
C ILE A 47 -18.95 -3.81 9.59
N VAL A 48 -18.09 -2.95 10.12
CA VAL A 48 -18.19 -1.50 9.96
C VAL A 48 -18.10 -1.12 8.47
N ILE A 49 -17.06 -1.58 7.77
CA ILE A 49 -16.86 -1.30 6.33
C ILE A 49 -18.07 -1.73 5.52
N ASN A 50 -18.58 -2.95 5.75
CA ASN A 50 -19.74 -3.46 5.02
C ASN A 50 -21.02 -2.68 5.34
N THR A 51 -21.18 -2.20 6.57
CA THR A 51 -22.36 -1.42 6.99
C THR A 51 -22.36 0.00 6.42
N VAL A 52 -21.19 0.64 6.30
CA VAL A 52 -21.10 2.02 5.80
C VAL A 52 -21.14 2.11 4.28
N ARG A 53 -20.78 1.03 3.56
CA ARG A 53 -20.89 0.94 2.11
C ARG A 53 -22.34 0.70 1.69
N ARG A 54 -22.76 1.34 0.62
CA ARG A 54 -24.08 1.11 0.01
C ARG A 54 -23.94 0.53 -1.38
N SER A 55 -24.90 -0.31 -1.76
CA SER A 55 -24.95 -0.94 -3.09
C SER A 55 -25.03 0.07 -4.24
N ASN A 56 -25.55 1.27 -3.98
CA ASN A 56 -25.59 2.38 -4.94
C ASN A 56 -24.24 3.11 -5.11
N GLY A 57 -23.15 2.62 -4.52
CA GLY A 57 -21.81 3.21 -4.64
C GLY A 57 -21.52 4.36 -3.67
N THR A 58 -22.45 4.75 -2.80
CA THR A 58 -22.22 5.80 -1.79
C THR A 58 -21.67 5.24 -0.47
N ILE A 59 -21.07 6.11 0.34
CA ILE A 59 -20.60 5.79 1.71
C ILE A 59 -21.36 6.61 2.75
N ASN A 60 -21.70 5.98 3.88
CA ASN A 60 -22.16 6.69 5.06
C ASN A 60 -20.97 7.26 5.86
N ARG A 61 -20.45 8.42 5.42
CA ARG A 61 -19.30 9.09 6.05
C ARG A 61 -19.50 9.39 7.52
N ARG A 62 -20.70 9.83 7.90
CA ARG A 62 -21.06 10.15 9.29
C ARG A 62 -21.04 8.91 10.18
N LEU A 63 -21.52 7.77 9.68
CA LEU A 63 -21.43 6.52 10.43
C LEU A 63 -19.97 6.05 10.52
N MET A 64 -19.21 6.13 9.42
CA MET A 64 -17.79 5.78 9.40
C MET A 64 -16.99 6.61 10.43
N SER A 65 -17.26 7.90 10.55
CA SER A 65 -16.55 8.77 11.50
C SER A 65 -16.74 8.40 12.97
N LEU A 66 -17.77 7.61 13.32
CA LEU A 66 -17.95 7.12 14.68
C LEU A 66 -16.99 5.98 15.03
N PHE A 67 -16.49 5.25 14.03
CA PHE A 67 -15.58 4.11 14.20
C PHE A 67 -14.14 4.43 13.82
N ASP A 68 -13.94 5.45 12.99
CA ASP A 68 -12.62 5.91 12.57
C ASP A 68 -11.96 6.80 13.63
N LEU A 69 -11.35 6.16 14.62
CA LEU A 69 -10.64 6.85 15.69
C LEU A 69 -9.54 7.76 15.13
N LYS A 70 -9.59 9.05 15.46
CA LYS A 70 -8.60 10.04 15.03
C LYS A 70 -7.58 10.34 16.11
N ALA A 71 -6.35 10.61 15.71
CA ALA A 71 -5.29 11.09 16.58
C ALA A 71 -5.04 12.60 16.34
N SER A 72 -4.81 13.34 17.42
CA SER A 72 -4.34 14.73 17.33
C SER A 72 -2.82 14.79 17.19
N PRO A 73 -2.25 15.81 16.54
CA PRO A 73 -0.81 16.00 16.51
C PRO A 73 -0.29 16.29 17.93
N SER A 74 0.97 15.93 18.21
CA SER A 74 1.60 16.07 19.51
C SER A 74 3.04 16.54 19.38
N SER A 75 3.34 17.68 20.02
CA SER A 75 4.69 18.20 20.18
C SER A 75 5.46 17.54 21.33
N LYS A 76 4.79 16.77 22.20
CA LYS A 76 5.41 16.12 23.36
C LYS A 76 6.13 14.83 22.95
N PRO A 77 7.43 14.67 23.25
CA PRO A 77 8.26 13.56 22.78
C PRO A 77 8.06 12.25 23.56
N ASN A 78 6.93 12.01 24.23
CA ASN A 78 6.71 10.77 25.00
C ASN A 78 6.88 9.48 24.15
N ASN A 79 6.87 9.60 22.81
CA ASN A 79 7.14 8.51 21.87
C ASN A 79 8.33 8.78 20.92
N ARG A 80 9.25 9.69 21.26
CA ARG A 80 10.41 10.05 20.43
C ARG A 80 10.08 10.59 19.02
N VAL A 81 8.83 10.97 18.74
CA VAL A 81 8.41 11.55 17.46
C VAL A 81 7.53 12.77 17.73
N LYS A 82 7.84 13.88 17.07
CA LYS A 82 7.02 15.09 17.05
C LYS A 82 6.05 14.99 15.88
N THR A 83 4.79 15.38 16.07
CA THR A 83 3.83 15.45 14.96
C THR A 83 3.17 16.81 14.84
N SER A 84 2.93 17.24 13.60
CA SER A 84 2.24 18.48 13.25
C SER A 84 1.44 18.28 11.95
N ASP A 85 0.34 19.01 11.80
CA ASP A 85 -0.45 19.00 10.57
C ASP A 85 -0.09 20.23 9.73
N VAL A 86 0.12 20.05 8.43
CA VAL A 86 0.51 21.12 7.49
C VAL A 86 -0.51 21.19 6.37
N MET A 87 -1.13 22.35 6.21
CA MET A 87 -2.08 22.62 5.13
C MET A 87 -1.33 22.91 3.83
N VAL A 88 -1.68 22.16 2.77
CA VAL A 88 -1.13 22.34 1.42
C VAL A 88 -2.08 23.18 0.57
N ASP A 89 -3.37 22.83 0.58
CA ASP A 89 -4.41 23.55 -0.17
C ASP A 89 -5.74 23.51 0.60
N PRO A 90 -6.18 24.64 1.19
CA PRO A 90 -7.40 24.70 1.97
C PRO A 90 -8.67 24.52 1.12
N THR A 91 -8.62 24.81 -0.19
CA THR A 91 -9.80 24.72 -1.08
C THR A 91 -10.23 23.28 -1.33
N ARG A 92 -9.28 22.34 -1.25
CA ARG A 92 -9.50 20.89 -1.37
C ARG A 92 -9.42 20.17 -0.04
N ASN A 93 -9.15 20.89 1.05
CA ASN A 93 -8.79 20.31 2.35
C ASN A 93 -7.62 19.31 2.21
N LEU A 94 -6.61 19.66 1.41
CA LEU A 94 -5.39 18.88 1.21
C LEU A 94 -4.37 19.31 2.26
N TRP A 95 -4.00 18.37 3.11
CA TRP A 95 -3.01 18.55 4.16
C TRP A 95 -2.25 17.25 4.37
N PHE A 96 -1.17 17.31 5.12
CA PHE A 96 -0.45 16.12 5.56
C PHE A 96 -0.09 16.20 7.04
N ARG A 97 0.07 15.05 7.67
CA ARG A 97 0.69 14.95 8.99
C ARG A 97 2.18 14.70 8.84
N LEU A 98 2.97 15.54 9.46
CA LEU A 98 4.41 15.42 9.57
C LEU A 98 4.78 14.63 10.83
N TYR A 99 5.78 13.74 10.71
CA TYR A 99 6.35 12.96 11.81
C TYR A 99 7.87 13.12 11.81
N VAL A 100 8.41 13.78 12.84
CA VAL A 100 9.84 14.08 12.96
C VAL A 100 10.44 13.30 14.14
N PRO A 101 11.45 12.43 13.93
CA PRO A 101 12.05 11.68 15.02
C PRO A 101 12.94 12.56 15.89
N ALA A 102 12.87 12.37 17.21
CA ALA A 102 13.63 13.09 18.23
C ALA A 102 15.15 13.03 17.98
N ALA A 103 15.66 11.93 17.43
CA ALA A 103 17.07 11.78 17.07
C ALA A 103 17.53 12.84 16.05
N ALA A 104 16.66 13.26 15.13
CA ALA A 104 16.94 14.33 14.16
C ALA A 104 17.15 15.71 14.82
N ILE A 105 16.62 15.88 16.03
CA ILE A 105 16.60 17.17 16.75
C ILE A 105 17.80 17.29 17.69
N THR A 106 18.35 16.18 18.17
CA THR A 106 19.45 16.15 19.15
C THR A 106 20.85 16.15 18.53
N THR A 107 21.01 15.81 17.25
CA THR A 107 22.31 15.72 16.58
C THR A 107 22.85 17.04 16.05
N SER A 108 22.16 18.17 16.28
CA SER A 108 22.50 19.48 15.72
C SER A 108 23.70 20.18 16.37
N THR A 109 24.33 19.61 17.40
CA THR A 109 25.32 20.34 18.22
C THR A 109 26.79 19.93 18.09
N THR A 110 27.17 18.84 17.40
CA THR A 110 28.61 18.42 17.39
C THR A 110 29.14 17.75 16.12
N SER A 111 28.37 17.60 15.05
CA SER A 111 28.87 17.14 13.74
C SER A 111 27.93 17.66 12.64
N PRO A 112 28.37 17.85 11.38
CA PRO A 112 27.44 18.11 10.28
C PRO A 112 26.50 16.90 10.20
N SER A 113 25.32 17.03 10.79
CA SER A 113 24.40 15.91 10.99
C SER A 113 23.97 15.38 9.62
N ALA A 114 24.15 14.09 9.38
CA ALA A 114 23.62 13.44 8.19
C ALA A 114 22.10 13.70 8.12
N LYS A 115 21.68 14.51 7.15
CA LYS A 115 20.27 14.82 6.93
C LYS A 115 19.47 13.53 6.77
N LEU A 116 18.24 13.49 7.27
CA LEU A 116 17.42 12.28 7.20
C LEU A 116 16.68 12.16 5.85
N PRO A 117 16.50 10.96 5.29
CA PRO A 117 15.61 10.74 4.16
C PRO A 117 14.16 11.12 4.50
N LEU A 118 13.38 11.39 3.46
CA LEU A 118 11.95 11.73 3.53
C LEU A 118 11.11 10.56 3.02
N ILE A 119 10.06 10.19 3.74
CA ILE A 119 9.07 9.20 3.30
C ILE A 119 7.72 9.92 3.13
N ILE A 120 7.19 9.96 1.91
CA ILE A 120 5.81 10.36 1.64
C ILE A 120 4.93 9.11 1.71
N TYR A 121 4.08 9.04 2.71
CA TYR A 121 3.20 7.91 2.98
C TYR A 121 1.77 8.19 2.52
N PHE A 122 1.20 7.27 1.76
CA PHE A 122 -0.20 7.25 1.36
C PHE A 122 -0.91 6.10 2.09
N HIS A 123 -1.97 6.41 2.81
CA HIS A 123 -2.73 5.40 3.54
C HIS A 123 -3.58 4.51 2.61
N GLY A 124 -3.89 3.29 3.06
CA GLY A 124 -4.83 2.40 2.40
C GLY A 124 -6.30 2.73 2.66
N GLY A 125 -7.19 1.75 2.42
CA GLY A 125 -8.64 1.92 2.58
C GLY A 125 -9.44 1.92 1.27
N GLY A 126 -8.91 1.30 0.21
CA GLY A 126 -9.64 1.14 -1.06
C GLY A 126 -10.03 2.46 -1.71
N PHE A 127 -9.18 3.49 -1.59
CA PHE A 127 -9.41 4.88 -2.04
C PHE A 127 -10.57 5.60 -1.35
N ALA A 128 -11.25 4.93 -0.44
CA ALA A 128 -12.56 5.32 0.05
C ALA A 128 -12.64 5.40 1.57
N PHE A 129 -11.62 4.98 2.31
CA PHE A 129 -11.64 4.97 3.78
C PHE A 129 -10.38 5.58 4.40
N PHE A 130 -10.54 5.96 5.68
CA PHE A 130 -9.49 6.49 6.54
C PHE A 130 -8.93 7.85 6.13
N SER A 131 -7.96 8.34 6.88
CA SER A 131 -7.25 9.61 6.67
C SER A 131 -5.84 9.54 7.25
N ALA A 132 -5.01 10.54 6.98
CA ALA A 132 -3.66 10.65 7.55
C ALA A 132 -3.63 10.67 9.10
N ASN A 133 -4.73 11.12 9.74
CA ASN A 133 -4.88 11.11 11.20
C ASN A 133 -5.75 9.97 11.74
N SER A 134 -6.15 9.00 10.93
CA SER A 134 -6.74 7.75 11.43
C SER A 134 -5.73 7.03 12.30
N LYS A 135 -6.13 6.62 13.50
CA LYS A 135 -5.24 6.10 14.54
C LYS A 135 -4.33 4.95 14.07
N PRO A 136 -4.80 3.95 13.30
CA PRO A 136 -3.90 2.90 12.78
C PRO A 136 -2.77 3.45 11.90
N TYR A 137 -3.07 4.44 11.06
CA TYR A 137 -2.08 5.08 10.19
C TYR A 137 -1.17 6.06 10.93
N ASP A 138 -1.70 6.76 11.92
CA ASP A 138 -0.91 7.62 12.82
C ASP A 138 0.09 6.78 13.66
N ASP A 139 -0.35 5.64 14.20
CA ASP A 139 0.52 4.72 14.94
C ASP A 139 1.59 4.10 14.01
N LEU A 140 1.22 3.70 12.78
CA LEU A 140 2.16 3.17 11.79
C LEU A 140 3.20 4.23 11.36
N CYS A 141 2.79 5.45 11.04
CA CYS A 141 3.71 6.51 10.63
C CYS A 141 4.62 6.96 11.78
N LYS A 142 4.12 7.00 13.03
CA LYS A 142 4.96 7.19 14.22
C LYS A 142 6.00 6.09 14.34
N ARG A 143 5.61 4.84 14.13
CA ARG A 143 6.53 3.70 14.18
C ARG A 143 7.61 3.80 13.10
N LEU A 144 7.22 4.06 11.86
CA LEU A 144 8.15 4.27 10.75
C LEU A 144 9.11 5.41 11.06
N SER A 145 8.63 6.56 11.51
CA SER A 145 9.50 7.70 11.86
C SER A 145 10.41 7.41 13.06
N ALA A 146 9.95 6.64 14.05
CA ALA A 146 10.75 6.32 15.24
C ALA A 146 11.84 5.26 14.97
N GLU A 147 11.53 4.27 14.14
CA GLU A 147 12.38 3.10 13.89
C GLU A 147 13.20 3.23 12.60
N LEU A 148 12.75 4.03 11.63
CA LEU A 148 13.54 4.44 10.48
C LEU A 148 14.09 5.82 10.81
N PRO A 149 15.40 6.09 10.69
CA PRO A 149 15.94 7.45 10.84
C PRO A 149 15.47 8.30 9.64
N ALA A 150 14.18 8.59 9.56
CA ALA A 150 13.50 9.22 8.43
C ALA A 150 12.38 10.13 8.94
N VAL A 151 12.16 11.22 8.22
CA VAL A 151 10.96 12.05 8.40
C VAL A 151 9.84 11.45 7.57
N VAL A 152 8.64 11.34 8.14
CA VAL A 152 7.46 10.79 7.44
C VAL A 152 6.44 11.91 7.23
N VAL A 153 5.86 11.96 6.03
CA VAL A 153 4.76 12.84 5.63
C VAL A 153 3.58 11.94 5.25
N SER A 154 2.54 11.89 6.07
CA SER A 154 1.32 11.11 5.77
C SER A 154 0.28 11.99 5.11
N VAL A 155 -0.04 11.70 3.85
CA VAL A 155 -0.88 12.56 3.00
C VAL A 155 -2.36 12.29 3.25
N ASN A 156 -3.14 13.35 3.50
CA ASN A 156 -4.60 13.30 3.58
C ASN A 156 -5.23 13.59 2.20
N TYR A 157 -5.16 12.60 1.30
CA TYR A 157 -5.70 12.72 -0.06
C TYR A 157 -7.24 12.59 -0.06
N ARG A 158 -7.90 13.15 -1.09
CA ARG A 158 -9.37 13.11 -1.22
C ARG A 158 -9.91 11.70 -1.45
N LEU A 159 -11.11 11.37 -0.99
CA LEU A 159 -11.64 10.00 -1.07
C LEU A 159 -12.72 9.83 -2.13
N ALA A 160 -12.76 8.64 -2.73
CA ALA A 160 -13.87 8.17 -3.55
C ALA A 160 -15.03 7.74 -2.63
N PRO A 161 -16.30 7.86 -3.04
CA PRO A 161 -16.78 8.22 -4.39
C PRO A 161 -16.88 9.74 -4.66
N GLU A 162 -16.72 10.62 -3.66
CA GLU A 162 -16.90 12.06 -3.82
C GLU A 162 -15.84 12.68 -4.74
N HIS A 163 -14.64 12.12 -4.71
CA HIS A 163 -13.54 12.46 -5.60
C HIS A 163 -12.99 11.19 -6.21
N ILE A 164 -13.25 10.97 -7.50
CA ILE A 164 -12.81 9.80 -8.25
C ILE A 164 -11.46 10.06 -8.93
N TYR A 165 -10.92 9.04 -9.60
CA TYR A 165 -9.73 9.14 -10.44
C TYR A 165 -9.77 10.39 -11.34
N PRO A 166 -8.66 11.16 -11.47
CA PRO A 166 -7.33 10.96 -10.87
C PRO A 166 -7.09 11.77 -9.59
N SER A 167 -8.14 12.24 -8.89
CA SER A 167 -8.03 13.26 -7.81
C SER A 167 -6.97 12.96 -6.75
N GLN A 168 -6.84 11.70 -6.35
CA GLN A 168 -5.91 11.23 -5.33
C GLN A 168 -4.45 11.26 -5.79
N TYR A 169 -4.22 10.96 -7.07
CA TYR A 169 -2.89 11.02 -7.67
C TYR A 169 -2.44 12.49 -7.80
N GLU A 170 -3.36 13.38 -8.14
CA GLU A 170 -3.12 14.83 -8.16
C GLU A 170 -2.77 15.35 -6.76
N ASP A 171 -3.53 14.96 -5.74
CA ASP A 171 -3.26 15.37 -4.35
C ASP A 171 -1.88 14.90 -3.87
N GLY A 172 -1.49 13.66 -4.19
CA GLY A 172 -0.16 13.16 -3.84
C GLY A 172 0.96 13.91 -4.56
N PHE A 173 0.81 14.18 -5.86
CA PHE A 173 1.78 14.94 -6.64
C PHE A 173 1.89 16.40 -6.17
N ASP A 174 0.78 17.04 -5.81
CA ASP A 174 0.76 18.42 -5.30
C ASP A 174 1.47 18.54 -3.95
N VAL A 175 1.36 17.53 -3.07
CA VAL A 175 2.12 17.49 -1.81
C VAL A 175 3.62 17.41 -2.08
N LEU A 176 4.03 16.58 -3.06
CA LEU A 176 5.41 16.51 -3.50
C LEU A 176 5.89 17.91 -3.96
N LYS A 177 5.13 18.55 -4.84
CA LYS A 177 5.45 19.88 -5.36
C LYS A 177 5.53 20.94 -4.25
N PHE A 178 4.60 20.90 -3.30
CA PHE A 178 4.58 21.79 -2.16
C PHE A 178 5.85 21.69 -1.31
N ILE A 179 6.31 20.46 -1.01
CA ILE A 179 7.52 20.21 -0.22
C ILE A 179 8.79 20.66 -0.96
N ASP A 180 8.86 20.45 -2.28
CA ASP A 180 10.02 20.87 -3.08
C ASP A 180 10.17 22.40 -3.14
N GLN A 181 9.05 23.12 -3.11
CA GLN A 181 9.00 24.57 -3.33
C GLN A 181 8.94 25.42 -2.05
N THR A 182 8.65 24.82 -0.90
CA THR A 182 8.29 25.56 0.32
C THR A 182 9.22 25.25 1.50
N THR A 183 9.61 26.28 2.25
CA THR A 183 10.13 26.13 3.61
C THR A 183 8.93 26.04 4.56
N ILE A 184 8.76 24.91 5.26
CA ILE A 184 7.62 24.67 6.13
C ILE A 184 8.00 24.98 7.59
N ASP A 185 7.22 25.79 8.29
CA ASP A 185 7.47 26.13 9.70
C ASP A 185 7.48 24.87 10.60
N GLY A 186 8.54 24.71 11.40
CA GLY A 186 8.75 23.52 12.23
C GLY A 186 9.27 22.29 11.46
N PHE A 187 9.38 22.36 10.14
CA PHE A 187 10.04 21.40 9.27
C PHE A 187 11.29 22.07 8.70
N ASP A 188 12.35 22.05 9.50
CA ASP A 188 13.64 22.53 9.05
C ASP A 188 14.20 21.59 7.97
N LEU A 189 14.00 21.95 6.70
CA LEU A 189 14.61 21.30 5.53
C LEU A 189 16.14 21.22 5.66
N ASN A 190 16.78 21.93 6.58
CA ASN A 190 18.20 21.74 6.84
C ASN A 190 18.51 20.37 7.45
N ASN A 191 17.56 19.70 8.10
CA ASN A 191 17.74 18.37 8.70
C ASN A 191 17.13 17.22 7.88
N VAL A 192 16.47 17.53 6.75
CA VAL A 192 15.85 16.56 5.84
C VAL A 192 16.50 16.64 4.47
N ASP A 193 16.79 15.49 3.87
CA ASP A 193 17.33 15.38 2.54
C ASP A 193 16.24 14.95 1.55
N ILE A 194 15.58 15.94 0.94
CA ILE A 194 14.53 15.69 -0.06
C ILE A 194 15.08 15.11 -1.37
N THR A 195 16.42 15.05 -1.55
CA THR A 195 17.04 14.30 -2.65
C THR A 195 17.06 12.78 -2.38
N ARG A 196 16.72 12.37 -1.15
CA ARG A 196 16.52 10.98 -0.73
C ARG A 196 15.06 10.78 -0.30
N CYS A 197 14.15 11.04 -1.25
CA CYS A 197 12.71 10.90 -1.05
C CYS A 197 12.24 9.49 -1.42
N PHE A 198 11.41 8.90 -0.57
CA PHE A 198 10.75 7.62 -0.78
C PHE A 198 9.25 7.84 -0.86
N LEU A 199 8.59 7.21 -1.82
CA LEU A 199 7.14 7.08 -1.80
C LEU A 199 6.78 5.77 -1.12
N ALA A 200 5.80 5.79 -0.25
CA ALA A 200 5.36 4.62 0.49
C ALA A 200 3.84 4.58 0.56
N GLY A 201 3.27 3.39 0.62
CA GLY A 201 1.86 3.28 0.91
C GLY A 201 1.39 1.84 0.96
N ASP A 202 0.27 1.66 1.63
CA ASP A 202 -0.35 0.36 1.81
C ASP A 202 -1.65 0.23 1.04
N SER A 203 -1.96 -0.95 0.49
CA SER A 203 -3.22 -1.19 -0.21
C SER A 203 -3.43 -0.13 -1.32
N ALA A 204 -4.54 0.61 -1.29
CA ALA A 204 -4.80 1.73 -2.21
C ALA A 204 -3.71 2.82 -2.18
N GLY A 205 -3.08 3.06 -1.04
CA GLY A 205 -1.94 3.96 -0.91
C GLY A 205 -0.69 3.46 -1.65
N GLY A 206 -0.48 2.15 -1.73
CA GLY A 206 0.60 1.55 -2.53
C GLY A 206 0.37 1.73 -4.04
N ASN A 207 -0.90 1.67 -4.47
CA ASN A 207 -1.29 2.06 -5.84
C ASN A 207 -1.06 3.55 -6.09
N LEU A 208 -1.44 4.41 -5.14
CA LEU A 208 -1.18 5.85 -5.19
C LEU A 208 0.31 6.15 -5.35
N ALA A 209 1.16 5.51 -4.53
CA ALA A 209 2.60 5.66 -4.56
C ALA A 209 3.18 5.34 -5.95
N HIS A 210 2.68 4.29 -6.62
CA HIS A 210 3.07 3.95 -7.99
C HIS A 210 2.72 5.07 -8.98
N HIS A 211 1.46 5.52 -9.02
CA HIS A 211 1.03 6.52 -9.99
C HIS A 211 1.67 7.89 -9.75
N VAL A 212 1.86 8.26 -8.48
CA VAL A 212 2.61 9.47 -8.11
C VAL A 212 4.09 9.35 -8.52
N ALA A 213 4.71 8.17 -8.39
CA ALA A 213 6.07 7.94 -8.88
C ALA A 213 6.17 8.09 -10.40
N VAL A 214 5.27 7.45 -11.17
CA VAL A 214 5.23 7.58 -12.64
C VAL A 214 5.08 9.06 -13.03
N LYS A 215 4.16 9.78 -12.39
CA LYS A 215 3.96 11.20 -12.66
C LYS A 215 5.20 12.02 -12.28
N ALA A 216 5.81 11.76 -11.13
CA ALA A 216 7.01 12.47 -10.70
C ALA A 216 8.20 12.25 -11.64
N SER A 217 8.35 11.04 -12.18
CA SER A 217 9.42 10.70 -13.13
C SER A 217 9.23 11.34 -14.51
N ASN A 218 7.99 11.66 -14.91
CA ASN A 218 7.66 12.28 -16.20
C ASN A 218 7.64 13.81 -16.17
N HIS A 219 7.67 14.43 -14.98
CA HIS A 219 7.62 15.88 -14.82
C HIS A 219 8.99 16.44 -14.40
N HIS A 220 9.48 17.42 -15.15
CA HIS A 220 10.72 18.14 -14.83
C HIS A 220 10.51 19.31 -13.86
N GLU A 221 9.39 19.33 -13.13
CA GLU A 221 8.98 20.47 -12.28
C GLU A 221 9.67 20.49 -10.91
N PHE A 222 10.32 19.40 -10.50
CA PHE A 222 11.04 19.36 -9.22
C PHE A 222 12.41 20.02 -9.33
N GLY A 223 12.66 20.99 -8.46
CA GLY A 223 13.94 21.69 -8.37
C GLY A 223 14.99 20.86 -7.62
N LYS A 224 14.65 20.32 -6.46
CA LYS A 224 15.60 19.60 -5.57
C LYS A 224 15.18 18.17 -5.29
N MET A 225 13.88 17.91 -5.18
CA MET A 225 13.38 16.62 -4.76
C MET A 225 13.72 15.53 -5.78
N ARG A 226 14.15 14.38 -5.27
CA ARG A 226 14.38 13.17 -6.06
C ARG A 226 13.75 11.98 -5.37
N VAL A 227 12.84 11.31 -6.07
CA VAL A 227 12.27 10.04 -5.62
C VAL A 227 13.26 8.93 -5.95
N VAL A 228 13.84 8.32 -4.91
CA VAL A 228 14.88 7.28 -5.04
C VAL A 228 14.36 5.88 -4.78
N GLY A 229 13.26 5.75 -4.05
CA GLY A 229 12.66 4.46 -3.70
C GLY A 229 11.14 4.49 -3.60
N LEU A 230 10.52 3.33 -3.82
CA LEU A 230 9.09 3.09 -3.61
C LEU A 230 8.88 1.88 -2.70
N ILE A 231 8.11 2.05 -1.63
CA ILE A 231 7.76 1.03 -0.64
C ILE A 231 6.28 0.67 -0.80
N ALA A 232 6.01 -0.42 -1.52
CA ALA A 232 4.66 -0.88 -1.84
C ALA A 232 4.22 -1.98 -0.87
N ILE A 233 3.34 -1.67 0.08
CA ILE A 233 2.86 -2.63 1.07
C ILE A 233 1.51 -3.19 0.64
N GLN A 234 1.45 -4.46 0.22
CA GLN A 234 0.22 -5.09 -0.28
C GLN A 234 -0.52 -4.20 -1.30
N PRO A 235 0.15 -3.67 -2.35
CA PRO A 235 -0.42 -2.64 -3.20
C PRO A 235 -1.69 -3.12 -3.91
N PHE A 236 -2.70 -2.24 -3.97
CA PHE A 236 -4.03 -2.56 -4.48
C PHE A 236 -4.08 -2.40 -6.00
N PHE A 237 -3.75 -3.49 -6.70
CA PHE A 237 -3.90 -3.62 -8.15
C PHE A 237 -4.98 -4.65 -8.50
N GLY A 238 -5.39 -4.67 -9.76
CA GLY A 238 -6.43 -5.58 -10.23
C GLY A 238 -6.48 -5.66 -11.76
N GLY A 239 -7.51 -6.34 -12.24
CA GLY A 239 -7.85 -6.50 -13.64
C GLY A 239 -9.25 -7.09 -13.75
N LYS A 240 -9.85 -7.12 -14.95
CA LYS A 240 -11.17 -7.72 -15.12
C LYS A 240 -11.16 -9.22 -14.82
N GLU A 241 -10.09 -9.90 -15.18
CA GLU A 241 -9.91 -11.31 -14.87
C GLU A 241 -9.81 -11.56 -13.36
N ARG A 242 -10.10 -12.79 -12.95
CA ARG A 242 -9.89 -13.25 -11.57
C ARG A 242 -8.68 -14.14 -11.52
N THR A 243 -7.79 -13.83 -10.60
CA THR A 243 -6.60 -14.62 -10.31
C THR A 243 -6.93 -15.90 -9.53
N GLU A 244 -5.94 -16.79 -9.41
CA GLU A 244 -6.05 -18.00 -8.60
C GLU A 244 -6.28 -17.63 -7.14
N SER A 245 -5.49 -16.69 -6.61
CA SER A 245 -5.62 -16.22 -5.23
C SER A 245 -6.99 -15.60 -4.94
N GLU A 246 -7.53 -14.81 -5.86
CA GLU A 246 -8.88 -14.23 -5.76
C GLU A 246 -9.96 -15.32 -5.63
N THR A 247 -9.80 -16.43 -6.37
CA THR A 247 -10.74 -17.55 -6.34
C THR A 247 -10.57 -18.38 -5.06
N ARG A 248 -9.33 -18.76 -4.75
CA ARG A 248 -8.98 -19.63 -3.62
C ARG A 248 -9.25 -18.97 -2.27
N LEU A 249 -9.02 -17.67 -2.13
CA LEU A 249 -9.21 -16.90 -0.90
C LEU A 249 -10.53 -16.13 -0.85
N SER A 250 -11.45 -16.41 -1.78
CA SER A 250 -12.77 -15.75 -1.89
C SER A 250 -13.62 -15.83 -0.61
N LYS A 251 -13.32 -16.78 0.30
CA LYS A 251 -13.97 -16.92 1.60
C LYS A 251 -12.94 -16.81 2.72
N GLY A 252 -13.24 -16.01 3.75
CA GLY A 252 -12.44 -15.93 4.97
C GLY A 252 -11.18 -15.07 4.90
N SER A 253 -10.93 -14.38 3.77
CA SER A 253 -9.91 -13.32 3.71
C SER A 253 -10.40 -12.04 4.40
N ALA A 254 -9.46 -11.22 4.87
CA ALA A 254 -9.74 -9.90 5.44
C ALA A 254 -10.29 -8.91 4.39
N LEU A 255 -10.09 -9.20 3.11
CA LEU A 255 -10.60 -8.45 1.97
C LEU A 255 -11.45 -9.38 1.09
N SER A 256 -12.64 -8.96 0.67
CA SER A 256 -13.51 -9.76 -0.19
C SER A 256 -13.56 -9.28 -1.65
N LEU A 257 -13.96 -10.16 -2.58
CA LEU A 257 -14.13 -9.78 -3.99
C LEU A 257 -15.18 -8.67 -4.16
N GLU A 258 -16.31 -8.79 -3.47
CA GLU A 258 -17.35 -7.75 -3.44
C GLU A 258 -16.78 -6.42 -2.91
N GLN A 259 -15.86 -6.49 -1.94
CA GLN A 259 -15.19 -5.30 -1.47
C GLN A 259 -14.32 -4.66 -2.55
N THR A 260 -13.47 -5.45 -3.19
CA THR A 260 -12.57 -4.98 -4.24
C THR A 260 -13.29 -4.39 -5.45
N ASP A 261 -14.36 -5.05 -5.91
CA ASP A 261 -15.15 -4.59 -7.05
C ASP A 261 -15.82 -3.26 -6.79
N TRP A 262 -16.37 -3.09 -5.59
CA TRP A 262 -16.99 -1.85 -5.17
C TRP A 262 -15.97 -0.71 -5.04
N TYR A 263 -14.76 -0.99 -4.54
CA TYR A 263 -13.69 0.02 -4.48
C TYR A 263 -13.29 0.47 -5.89
N TRP A 264 -13.05 -0.47 -6.80
CA TRP A 264 -12.74 -0.11 -8.18
C TRP A 264 -13.88 0.65 -8.85
N LYS A 265 -15.12 0.21 -8.68
CA LYS A 265 -16.29 0.88 -9.26
C LYS A 265 -16.47 2.32 -8.78
N THR A 266 -16.16 2.59 -7.51
CA THR A 266 -16.33 3.94 -6.95
C THR A 266 -15.14 4.85 -7.19
N PHE A 267 -13.96 4.28 -7.44
CA PHE A 267 -12.73 5.03 -7.72
C PHE A 267 -12.53 5.34 -9.21
N LEU A 268 -12.80 4.39 -10.10
CA LEU A 268 -12.53 4.54 -11.54
C LEU A 268 -13.54 5.48 -12.22
N PRO A 269 -13.18 6.08 -13.38
CA PRO A 269 -14.12 6.86 -14.17
C PRO A 269 -15.38 6.08 -14.53
N GLU A 270 -16.51 6.76 -14.61
CA GLU A 270 -17.77 6.14 -15.03
C GLU A 270 -17.61 5.49 -16.42
N GLY A 271 -18.09 4.25 -16.56
CA GLY A 271 -17.96 3.47 -17.79
C GLY A 271 -16.63 2.73 -17.95
N SER A 272 -15.64 2.96 -17.09
CA SER A 272 -14.39 2.19 -17.08
C SER A 272 -14.57 0.85 -16.36
N ASP A 273 -13.69 -0.11 -16.66
CA ASP A 273 -13.58 -1.37 -15.94
C ASP A 273 -12.19 -1.53 -15.28
N ARG A 274 -11.95 -2.69 -14.67
CA ARG A 274 -10.71 -2.96 -13.92
C ARG A 274 -9.48 -3.16 -14.79
N ASP A 275 -9.60 -3.21 -16.12
CA ASP A 275 -8.45 -3.18 -17.04
C ASP A 275 -7.94 -1.75 -17.30
N HIS A 276 -8.65 -0.73 -16.82
CA HIS A 276 -8.18 0.66 -16.82
C HIS A 276 -6.81 0.78 -16.13
N ALA A 277 -5.91 1.60 -16.71
CA ALA A 277 -4.50 1.72 -16.30
C ALA A 277 -4.28 2.08 -14.81
N ALA A 278 -5.27 2.68 -14.15
CA ALA A 278 -5.22 2.95 -12.72
C ALA A 278 -5.25 1.67 -11.86
N ALA A 279 -5.96 0.64 -12.32
CA ALA A 279 -6.13 -0.64 -11.63
C ALA A 279 -5.13 -1.71 -12.11
N ASN A 280 -5.03 -1.86 -13.43
CA ASN A 280 -4.11 -2.79 -14.08
C ASN A 280 -2.94 -2.00 -14.67
N VAL A 281 -1.82 -1.90 -13.94
CA VAL A 281 -0.69 -1.02 -14.32
C VAL A 281 0.28 -1.64 -15.34
N PHE A 282 0.08 -2.91 -15.67
CA PHE A 282 0.80 -3.62 -16.74
C PHE A 282 -0.18 -4.31 -17.71
N GLY A 283 -1.41 -3.79 -17.78
CA GLY A 283 -2.45 -4.23 -18.70
C GLY A 283 -2.31 -3.59 -20.08
N GLN A 284 -3.21 -3.93 -20.99
CA GLN A 284 -3.17 -3.45 -22.37
C GLN A 284 -3.35 -1.93 -22.50
N GLU A 285 -4.13 -1.32 -21.59
CA GLU A 285 -4.36 0.13 -21.57
C GLU A 285 -3.26 0.91 -20.84
N SER A 286 -2.33 0.22 -20.18
CA SER A 286 -1.26 0.86 -19.42
C SER A 286 -0.19 1.41 -20.36
N LYS A 287 0.31 2.60 -20.01
CA LYS A 287 1.59 3.05 -20.57
C LYS A 287 2.70 2.28 -19.88
N ASP A 288 3.58 1.67 -20.67
CA ASP A 288 4.74 0.97 -20.13
C ASP A 288 5.61 1.96 -19.32
N VAL A 289 6.12 1.50 -18.18
CA VAL A 289 7.16 2.22 -17.44
C VAL A 289 8.53 2.06 -18.10
N PHE A 290 8.64 1.34 -19.22
CA PHE A 290 9.82 1.30 -20.09
C PHE A 290 10.22 2.73 -20.51
N GLY A 291 11.48 3.09 -20.26
CA GLY A 291 11.98 4.45 -20.48
C GLY A 291 11.65 5.49 -19.39
N VAL A 292 10.73 5.20 -18.45
CA VAL A 292 10.50 6.06 -17.28
C VAL A 292 11.62 5.86 -16.27
N ASN A 293 12.19 6.95 -15.74
CA ASN A 293 13.15 6.88 -14.62
C ASN A 293 12.42 6.55 -13.31
N PHE A 294 11.94 5.31 -13.19
CA PHE A 294 11.13 4.83 -12.09
C PHE A 294 12.03 4.41 -10.90
N PRO A 295 11.69 4.77 -9.66
CA PRO A 295 12.53 4.46 -8.50
C PRO A 295 12.63 2.95 -8.25
N ALA A 296 13.71 2.53 -7.60
CA ALA A 296 13.82 1.16 -7.11
C ALA A 296 12.63 0.87 -6.19
N THR A 297 12.06 -0.34 -6.27
CA THR A 297 10.77 -0.64 -5.62
C THR A 297 10.87 -1.90 -4.77
N ILE A 298 10.45 -1.83 -3.50
CA ILE A 298 10.24 -3.01 -2.66
C ILE A 298 8.74 -3.29 -2.54
N VAL A 299 8.33 -4.53 -2.83
CA VAL A 299 6.94 -4.98 -2.82
C VAL A 299 6.76 -6.00 -1.70
N PHE A 300 5.85 -5.73 -0.78
CA PHE A 300 5.48 -6.64 0.30
C PHE A 300 4.16 -7.34 -0.01
N VAL A 301 4.14 -8.68 0.07
CA VAL A 301 2.99 -9.52 -0.26
C VAL A 301 2.62 -10.41 0.93
N GLY A 302 1.32 -10.51 1.24
CA GLY A 302 0.81 -11.44 2.24
C GLY A 302 0.24 -12.70 1.58
N GLY A 303 0.60 -13.89 2.07
CA GLY A 303 0.13 -15.15 1.48
C GLY A 303 -1.37 -15.46 1.69
N PHE A 304 -2.04 -14.73 2.59
CA PHE A 304 -3.50 -14.73 2.77
C PHE A 304 -4.16 -13.43 2.30
N ASP A 305 -3.43 -12.60 1.54
CA ASP A 305 -4.01 -11.49 0.80
C ASP A 305 -4.73 -12.00 -0.46
N LEU A 306 -5.98 -11.56 -0.64
CA LEU A 306 -6.79 -11.87 -1.82
C LEU A 306 -6.09 -11.39 -3.11
N LEU A 307 -5.37 -10.27 -3.04
CA LEU A 307 -4.73 -9.60 -4.18
C LEU A 307 -3.27 -10.02 -4.41
N GLN A 308 -2.76 -11.03 -3.71
CA GLN A 308 -1.34 -11.42 -3.78
C GLN A 308 -0.85 -11.70 -5.20
N ASP A 309 -1.67 -12.31 -6.06
CA ASP A 309 -1.27 -12.60 -7.44
C ASP A 309 -1.13 -11.32 -8.28
N TRP A 310 -2.00 -10.33 -8.08
CA TRP A 310 -1.85 -9.00 -8.68
C TRP A 310 -0.60 -8.27 -8.17
N GLN A 311 -0.26 -8.43 -6.89
CA GLN A 311 0.95 -7.85 -6.29
C GLN A 311 2.23 -8.51 -6.84
N ARG A 312 2.24 -9.84 -7.01
CA ARG A 312 3.36 -10.55 -7.67
C ARG A 312 3.48 -10.13 -9.13
N ARG A 313 2.37 -10.02 -9.86
CA ARG A 313 2.36 -9.54 -11.25
C ARG A 313 2.91 -8.11 -11.38
N TYR A 314 2.62 -7.25 -10.41
CA TYR A 314 3.21 -5.92 -10.35
C TYR A 314 4.74 -5.98 -10.22
N TYR A 315 5.26 -6.78 -9.29
CA TYR A 315 6.70 -7.01 -9.15
C TYR A 315 7.32 -7.55 -10.46
N GLU A 316 6.72 -8.58 -11.06
CA GLU A 316 7.18 -9.17 -12.32
C GLU A 316 7.14 -8.17 -13.49
N GLY A 317 6.10 -7.33 -13.55
CA GLY A 317 6.00 -6.26 -14.53
C GLY A 317 7.13 -5.24 -14.40
N LEU A 318 7.45 -4.81 -13.18
CA LEU A 318 8.60 -3.93 -12.93
C LEU A 318 9.92 -4.56 -13.40
N LYS A 319 10.16 -5.84 -13.07
CA LYS A 319 11.36 -6.57 -13.51
C LYS A 319 11.43 -6.69 -15.03
N LYS A 320 10.31 -7.01 -15.69
CA LYS A 320 10.23 -7.10 -17.17
C LYS A 320 10.47 -5.77 -17.86
N SER A 321 10.02 -4.65 -17.27
CA SER A 321 10.31 -3.29 -17.76
C SER A 321 11.71 -2.78 -17.36
N GLY A 322 12.60 -3.68 -16.89
CA GLY A 322 14.00 -3.39 -16.57
C GLY A 322 14.21 -2.56 -15.30
N LYS A 323 13.25 -2.53 -14.38
CA LYS A 323 13.35 -1.76 -13.13
C LYS A 323 13.99 -2.59 -12.02
N GLU A 324 14.66 -1.89 -11.11
CA GLU A 324 15.12 -2.47 -9.86
C GLU A 324 13.92 -2.71 -8.95
N ALA A 325 13.63 -3.97 -8.66
CA ALA A 325 12.52 -4.36 -7.80
C ALA A 325 12.91 -5.51 -6.87
N TYR A 326 12.33 -5.51 -5.68
CA TYR A 326 12.48 -6.50 -4.61
C TYR A 326 11.11 -7.01 -4.20
N LEU A 327 11.03 -8.30 -3.87
CA LEU A 327 9.79 -8.94 -3.41
C LEU A 327 10.04 -9.57 -2.04
N ILE A 328 9.22 -9.19 -1.07
CA ILE A 328 9.21 -9.78 0.28
C ILE A 328 7.84 -10.40 0.51
N GLU A 329 7.82 -11.70 0.79
CA GLU A 329 6.59 -12.44 1.04
C GLU A 329 6.46 -12.82 2.51
N TYR A 330 5.27 -12.59 3.06
CA TYR A 330 4.84 -13.08 4.37
C TYR A 330 3.76 -14.14 4.18
N PRO A 331 4.14 -15.44 4.07
CA PRO A 331 3.20 -16.51 3.66
C PRO A 331 1.97 -16.63 4.56
N ASN A 332 2.08 -16.24 5.83
CA ASN A 332 1.02 -16.37 6.83
C ASN A 332 0.25 -15.07 7.10
N SER A 333 0.56 -13.98 6.39
CA SER A 333 -0.05 -12.68 6.64
C SER A 333 -1.26 -12.42 5.74
N PHE A 334 -2.30 -11.84 6.36
CA PHE A 334 -3.53 -11.39 5.69
C PHE A 334 -3.42 -9.93 5.23
N HIS A 335 -4.41 -9.43 4.49
CA HIS A 335 -4.44 -8.02 4.04
C HIS A 335 -4.55 -7.05 5.22
N GLY A 336 -3.59 -6.14 5.39
CA GLY A 336 -3.56 -5.17 6.48
C GLY A 336 -2.85 -5.65 7.76
N PHE A 337 -2.09 -6.76 7.72
CA PHE A 337 -1.43 -7.31 8.91
C PHE A 337 -0.51 -6.31 9.64
N TYR A 338 0.10 -5.37 8.90
CA TYR A 338 1.01 -4.33 9.41
C TYR A 338 0.34 -3.35 10.39
N ALA A 339 -1.00 -3.28 10.42
CA ALA A 339 -1.75 -2.45 11.36
C ALA A 339 -1.93 -3.09 12.76
N PHE A 340 -1.48 -4.33 12.96
CA PHE A 340 -1.69 -5.09 14.20
C PHE A 340 -0.38 -5.31 14.95
N PRO A 341 -0.05 -4.47 15.96
CA PRO A 341 1.19 -4.61 16.72
C PRO A 341 1.28 -5.90 17.55
N GLU A 342 0.17 -6.65 17.69
CA GLU A 342 0.15 -7.98 18.29
C GLU A 342 0.87 -9.04 17.45
N LEU A 343 1.13 -8.76 16.17
CA LEU A 343 1.81 -9.66 15.24
C LEU A 343 3.32 -9.38 15.20
N LYS A 344 4.12 -10.36 14.76
CA LYS A 344 5.59 -10.21 14.67
C LYS A 344 6.02 -9.61 13.35
N GLU A 345 5.29 -9.94 12.29
CA GLU A 345 5.51 -9.55 10.90
C GLU A 345 5.63 -8.04 10.68
N PRO A 346 4.86 -7.16 11.35
CA PRO A 346 5.04 -5.71 11.22
C PRO A 346 6.45 -5.25 11.63
N SER A 347 7.09 -5.90 12.61
CA SER A 347 8.47 -5.58 13.02
C SER A 347 9.50 -6.01 11.98
N PHE A 348 9.27 -7.16 11.33
CA PHE A 348 10.11 -7.59 10.22
C PHE A 348 9.95 -6.64 9.03
N LEU A 349 8.72 -6.22 8.71
CA LEU A 349 8.47 -5.26 7.63
C LEU A 349 9.25 -3.96 7.84
N VAL A 350 9.21 -3.38 9.05
CA VAL A 350 9.97 -2.15 9.35
C VAL A 350 11.47 -2.38 9.18
N LYS A 351 11.99 -3.56 9.55
CA LYS A 351 13.41 -3.90 9.33
C LYS A 351 13.75 -3.96 7.83
N GLU A 352 12.94 -4.66 7.02
CA GLU A 352 13.19 -4.74 5.57
C GLU A 352 13.09 -3.36 4.89
N VAL A 353 12.19 -2.49 5.36
CA VAL A 353 12.12 -1.10 4.91
C VAL A 353 13.40 -0.34 5.28
N ARG A 354 13.95 -0.55 6.49
CA ARG A 354 15.22 0.05 6.89
C ARG A 354 16.37 -0.40 5.98
N ASP A 355 16.49 -1.71 5.77
CA ASP A 355 17.55 -2.29 4.95
C ASP A 355 17.47 -1.77 3.50
N PHE A 356 16.25 -1.59 2.97
CA PHE A 356 16.00 -0.97 1.66
C PHE A 356 16.41 0.52 1.62
N ILE A 357 16.04 1.32 2.63
CA ILE A 357 16.45 2.73 2.73
C ILE A 357 17.97 2.83 2.84
N ASP A 358 18.60 2.01 3.67
CA ASP A 358 20.04 2.03 3.89
C ASP A 358 20.81 1.66 2.62
N LYS A 359 20.30 0.68 1.86
CA LYS A 359 20.85 0.32 0.55
C LYS A 359 20.86 1.50 -0.41
N LEU A 360 19.75 2.23 -0.52
CA LEU A 360 19.63 3.33 -1.48
C LEU A 360 20.30 4.63 -1.02
N CYS A 361 20.41 4.84 0.30
CA CYS A 361 20.96 6.08 0.86
C CYS A 361 22.44 6.00 1.22
N TYR A 362 22.94 4.83 1.62
CA TYR A 362 24.21 4.71 2.35
C TYR A 362 25.13 3.58 1.85
N ALA A 363 24.68 2.73 0.92
CA ALA A 363 25.57 1.71 0.36
C ALA A 363 26.72 2.36 -0.44
N PRO A 364 27.98 1.87 -0.29
CA PRO A 364 29.06 2.30 -1.15
C PRO A 364 28.71 1.98 -2.60
N SER A 365 28.88 2.93 -3.51
CA SER A 365 28.65 2.74 -4.94
C SER A 365 29.54 1.60 -5.45
N GLY A 366 29.02 0.38 -5.60
CA GLY A 366 29.80 -0.72 -6.20
C GLY A 366 29.53 -2.16 -5.75
N ILE A 367 28.63 -2.44 -4.80
CA ILE A 367 28.31 -3.84 -4.43
C ILE A 367 26.89 -4.18 -4.91
N SER A 368 26.83 -4.94 -6.00
CA SER A 368 25.63 -5.70 -6.40
C SER A 368 25.59 -7.00 -5.59
N PHE A 369 24.41 -7.36 -5.10
CA PHE A 369 24.12 -8.63 -4.43
C PHE A 369 23.31 -9.52 -5.36
#